data_AF-A0A537R7Z3-F1
#
_entry.id   AF-A0A537R7Z3-F1
#
_cell.length_a   1.000
_cell.length_b   1.000
_cell.length_c   1.000
_cell.angle_alpha   90.00
_cell.angle_beta   90.00
_cell.angle_gamma   90.00
#
_symmetry.space_group_name_H-M   'P 1'
#
loop_
_entity.id
_entity.type
_entity.pdbx_description
1 polymer ?
#
loop_
_entity_poly.entity_id
_entity_poly.type
_entity_poly.pdbx_seq_one_letter_code
_entity_poly.pdbx_strand_id
1 'polypeptide(L)'
;MIHHLSIAARDPKHVAGILAELMGGKAVPFPPNPGSFFALQLDEHGSGVEVYPAGTELQPGGSNGGGFVKKPEARGFGPTHFALSVATDADKVEGIAAREGWQCFRCNRGPFHVIEVWVENETMVEILPPEYAAEYLAFTRPDKIAAAMAGAAPQASRQRPA
;
A
#
# COMPACT_ATOMS: atom_id res chain seq x y z
N MET A 1 -7.38 13.16 3.49
CA MET A 1 -6.96 12.89 2.11
C MET A 1 -5.47 12.63 2.11
N ILE A 2 -5.03 11.49 1.58
CA ILE A 2 -3.61 11.19 1.30
C ILE A 2 -3.54 11.03 -0.22
N HIS A 3 -2.75 11.88 -0.89
CA HIS A 3 -2.63 11.82 -2.35
C HIS A 3 -1.72 10.69 -2.79
N HIS A 4 -0.59 10.49 -2.10
CA HIS A 4 0.29 9.37 -2.39
C HIS A 4 1.15 9.05 -1.17
N LEU A 5 1.83 7.92 -1.29
CA LEU A 5 2.93 7.50 -0.44
C LEU A 5 3.96 6.80 -1.32
N SER A 6 5.12 6.51 -0.74
CA SER A 6 6.20 5.85 -1.46
C SER A 6 6.58 4.52 -0.79
N ILE A 7 6.85 3.51 -1.61
CA ILE A 7 7.43 2.24 -1.18
C ILE A 7 8.70 1.95 -1.98
N ALA A 8 9.51 1.00 -1.52
CA ALA A 8 10.66 0.53 -2.27
C ALA A 8 10.39 -0.89 -2.83
N ALA A 9 10.94 -1.19 -4.01
CA ALA A 9 10.84 -2.48 -4.69
C ALA A 9 12.16 -2.88 -5.36
N ARG A 10 12.38 -4.18 -5.57
CA ARG A 10 13.53 -4.69 -6.34
C ARG A 10 13.40 -4.34 -7.82
N ASP A 11 12.20 -4.47 -8.37
CA ASP A 11 11.86 -3.98 -9.71
C ASP A 11 10.75 -2.93 -9.64
N PRO A 12 11.10 -1.63 -9.53
CA PRO A 12 10.11 -0.56 -9.40
C PRO A 12 9.18 -0.43 -10.60
N LYS A 13 9.68 -0.71 -11.81
CA LYS A 13 8.88 -0.63 -13.03
C LYS A 13 7.79 -1.69 -13.02
N HIS A 14 8.19 -2.92 -12.71
CA HIS A 14 7.27 -4.06 -12.65
C HIS A 14 6.24 -3.84 -11.55
N VAL A 15 6.69 -3.57 -10.31
CA VAL A 15 5.79 -3.37 -9.16
C VAL A 15 4.82 -2.20 -9.40
N ALA A 16 5.27 -1.06 -9.92
CA ALA A 16 4.36 0.03 -10.23
C ALA A 16 3.33 -0.36 -11.32
N GLY A 17 3.73 -1.17 -12.30
CA GLY A 17 2.83 -1.74 -13.30
C GLY A 17 1.72 -2.60 -12.68
N ILE A 18 2.08 -3.49 -11.75
CA ILE A 18 1.11 -4.35 -11.05
C ILE A 18 0.18 -3.53 -10.14
N LEU A 19 0.72 -2.55 -9.40
CA LEU A 19 -0.11 -1.66 -8.59
C LEU A 19 -1.09 -0.87 -9.48
N ALA A 20 -0.63 -0.35 -10.62
CA ALA A 20 -1.51 0.33 -11.57
C ALA A 20 -2.59 -0.60 -12.14
N GLU A 21 -2.29 -1.87 -12.41
CA GLU A 21 -3.29 -2.87 -12.83
C GLU A 21 -4.36 -3.10 -11.75
N LEU A 22 -3.95 -3.25 -10.49
CA LEU A 22 -4.87 -3.37 -9.35
C LEU A 22 -5.75 -2.13 -9.22
N MET A 23 -5.16 -0.95 -9.36
CA MET A 23 -5.85 0.35 -9.27
C MET A 23 -6.80 0.60 -10.44
N GLY A 24 -6.61 -0.07 -11.58
CA GLY A 24 -7.29 0.25 -12.84
C GLY A 24 -6.73 1.51 -13.51
N GLY A 25 -5.49 1.88 -13.20
CA GLY A 25 -4.86 3.13 -13.64
C GLY A 25 -3.59 2.91 -14.46
N LYS A 26 -2.56 3.73 -14.23
CA LYS A 26 -1.34 3.73 -15.06
C LYS A 26 -0.06 3.92 -14.26
N ALA A 27 0.97 3.17 -14.63
CA ALA A 27 2.33 3.40 -14.16
C ALA A 27 3.10 4.33 -15.12
N VAL A 28 3.79 5.33 -14.58
CA VAL A 28 4.65 6.25 -15.35
C VAL A 28 6.03 6.35 -14.70
N PRO A 29 7.11 6.65 -15.45
CA PRO A 29 8.39 6.96 -14.84
C PRO A 29 8.28 8.14 -13.87
N PHE A 30 9.08 8.13 -12.80
CA PHE A 30 9.19 9.23 -11.84
C PHE A 30 10.57 9.88 -11.95
N PRO A 31 10.71 10.95 -12.78
CA PRO A 31 12.02 11.58 -13.06
C PRO A 31 12.82 12.08 -11.84
N PRO A 32 12.20 12.56 -10.74
CA PRO A 32 12.96 13.08 -9.59
C PRO A 32 13.90 12.06 -8.94
N ASN A 33 13.62 10.76 -9.06
CA ASN A 33 14.50 9.68 -8.61
C ASN A 33 14.66 8.61 -9.71
N PRO A 34 15.72 8.67 -10.54
CA PRO A 34 15.91 7.75 -11.67
C PRO A 34 15.77 6.28 -11.28
N GLY A 35 15.04 5.52 -12.11
CA GLY A 35 14.70 4.12 -11.83
C GLY A 35 13.43 3.94 -11.00
N SER A 36 12.80 5.03 -10.55
CA SER A 36 11.50 5.01 -9.87
C SER A 36 10.34 5.15 -10.85
N PHE A 37 9.18 4.66 -10.41
CA PHE A 37 7.92 4.75 -11.15
C PHE A 37 6.80 5.21 -10.22
N PHE A 38 5.74 5.75 -10.79
CA PHE A 38 4.56 6.19 -10.07
C PHE A 38 3.34 5.45 -10.60
N ALA A 39 2.72 4.62 -9.76
CA ALA A 39 1.44 4.00 -10.02
C ALA A 39 0.33 4.98 -9.65
N LEU A 40 -0.47 5.38 -10.64
CA LEU A 40 -1.54 6.37 -10.48
C LEU A 40 -2.89 5.69 -10.69
N GLN A 41 -3.84 5.99 -9.81
CA GLN A 41 -5.21 5.49 -9.90
C GLN A 41 -6.02 6.25 -10.95
N LEU A 42 -5.65 7.52 -11.18
CA LEU A 42 -6.37 8.45 -12.06
C LEU A 42 -7.81 8.72 -11.61
N ASP A 43 -8.03 8.73 -10.29
CA ASP A 43 -9.28 9.13 -9.67
C ASP A 43 -9.36 10.65 -9.41
N GLU A 44 -10.48 11.10 -8.84
CA GLU A 44 -10.72 12.50 -8.50
C GLU A 44 -9.83 13.02 -7.35
N HIS A 45 -9.11 12.13 -6.66
CA HIS A 45 -8.26 12.45 -5.54
C HIS A 45 -6.77 12.52 -5.92
N GLY A 46 -6.43 12.04 -7.12
CA GLY A 46 -5.04 11.92 -7.57
C GLY A 46 -4.28 10.86 -6.79
N SER A 47 -4.96 9.79 -6.35
CA SER A 47 -4.36 8.73 -5.54
C SER A 47 -3.26 7.98 -6.28
N GLY A 48 -2.15 7.71 -5.59
CA GLY A 48 -1.01 7.02 -6.20
C GLY A 48 -0.02 6.40 -5.21
N VAL A 49 0.87 5.57 -5.75
CA VAL A 49 1.99 4.95 -5.03
C VAL A 49 3.27 5.17 -5.83
N GLU A 50 4.20 5.93 -5.28
CA GLU A 50 5.55 6.02 -5.83
C GLU A 50 6.34 4.77 -5.44
N VAL A 51 7.02 4.16 -6.40
CA VAL A 51 7.81 2.94 -6.21
C VAL A 51 9.25 3.27 -6.53
N TYR A 52 10.09 3.22 -5.51
CA TYR A 52 11.51 3.52 -5.62
C TYR A 52 12.37 2.25 -5.70
N PRO A 53 13.57 2.32 -6.28
CA PRO A 53 14.55 1.26 -6.16
C PRO A 53 14.82 0.89 -4.68
N ALA A 54 14.84 -0.40 -4.36
CA ALA A 54 15.23 -0.93 -3.05
C ALA A 54 16.48 -0.25 -2.47
N GLY A 55 16.46 0.20 -1.22
CA GLY A 55 17.57 0.94 -0.60
C GLY A 55 17.60 2.44 -0.91
N THR A 56 16.56 2.99 -1.56
CA THR A 56 16.36 4.45 -1.61
C THR A 56 15.86 4.96 -0.25
N GLU A 57 16.54 5.97 0.27
CA GLU A 57 16.13 6.77 1.44
C GLU A 57 15.79 8.20 1.01
N LEU A 58 14.77 8.80 1.64
CA LEU A 58 14.60 10.24 1.63
C LEU A 58 15.38 10.87 2.77
N GLN A 59 16.18 11.88 2.47
CA GLN A 59 16.91 12.66 3.45
C GLN A 59 16.63 14.16 3.29
N PRO A 60 16.58 14.94 4.38
CA PRO A 60 16.47 16.40 4.28
C PRO A 60 17.63 16.99 3.49
N GLY A 61 17.34 17.80 2.47
CA GLY A 61 18.30 18.48 1.60
C GLY A 61 18.33 20.00 1.76
N GLY A 62 17.90 20.51 2.91
CA GLY A 62 17.89 21.95 3.22
C GLY A 62 16.93 22.75 2.33
N SER A 63 17.41 23.84 1.72
CA SER A 63 16.59 24.73 0.88
C SER A 63 16.06 24.06 -0.38
N ASN A 64 16.65 22.94 -0.80
CA ASN A 64 16.23 22.18 -1.98
C ASN A 64 15.12 21.16 -1.67
N GLY A 65 14.68 21.03 -0.41
CA GLY A 65 13.71 20.02 0.01
C GLY A 65 14.34 18.64 0.22
N GLY A 66 13.55 17.57 0.14
CA GLY A 66 14.03 16.20 0.29
C GLY A 66 14.90 15.74 -0.88
N GLY A 67 15.94 14.97 -0.59
CA GLY A 67 16.80 14.32 -1.58
C GLY A 67 16.78 12.79 -1.44
N PHE A 68 17.18 12.09 -2.50
CA PHE A 68 17.24 10.64 -2.55
C PHE A 68 18.67 10.15 -2.34
N VAL A 69 18.86 9.25 -1.38
CA VAL A 69 20.15 8.58 -1.13
C VAL A 69 19.99 7.10 -1.36
N LYS A 70 20.93 6.49 -2.10
CA LYS A 70 20.98 5.04 -2.29
C LYS A 70 21.89 4.41 -1.25
N LYS A 71 21.35 3.53 -0.42
CA LYS A 71 22.10 2.69 0.51
C LYS A 71 22.18 1.25 0.01
N PRO A 72 23.27 0.52 0.31
CA PRO A 72 23.41 -0.91 0.01
C PRO A 72 22.60 -1.81 0.96
N GLU A 73 21.56 -1.29 1.62
CA GLU A 73 20.81 -2.04 2.63
C GLU A 73 19.84 -3.07 2.04
N ALA A 74 19.65 -4.15 2.80
CA ALA A 74 18.67 -5.18 2.52
C ALA A 74 17.26 -4.65 2.80
N ARG A 75 16.31 -4.94 1.89
CA ARG A 75 14.88 -4.87 2.21
C ARG A 75 14.53 -5.95 3.24
N GLY A 76 13.40 -5.77 3.90
CA GLY A 76 12.84 -6.73 4.83
C GLY A 76 11.44 -6.29 5.29
N PHE A 77 10.83 -7.10 6.15
CA PHE A 77 9.55 -6.76 6.76
C PHE A 77 9.68 -5.48 7.60
N GLY A 78 8.69 -4.60 7.48
CA GLY A 78 8.66 -3.33 8.20
C GLY A 78 7.27 -3.02 8.76
N PRO A 79 7.17 -2.02 9.66
CA PRO A 79 5.88 -1.63 10.25
C PRO A 79 4.99 -0.87 9.26
N THR A 80 5.58 -0.24 8.24
CA THR A 80 4.86 0.57 7.27
C THR A 80 4.04 -0.31 6.33
N HIS A 81 2.75 -0.03 6.27
CA HIS A 81 1.78 -0.58 5.34
C HIS A 81 0.68 0.46 5.11
N PHE A 82 -0.16 0.25 4.11
CA PHE A 82 -1.25 1.16 3.78
C PHE A 82 -2.43 0.42 3.17
N ALA A 83 -3.61 1.03 3.27
CA ALA A 83 -4.81 0.57 2.60
C ALA A 83 -5.06 1.36 1.31
N LEU A 84 -5.45 0.66 0.26
CA LEU A 84 -5.70 1.22 -1.06
C LEU A 84 -7.05 0.73 -1.58
N SER A 85 -8.01 1.65 -1.69
CA SER A 85 -9.27 1.39 -2.38
C SER A 85 -9.05 1.27 -3.88
N VAL A 86 -9.56 0.21 -4.48
CA VAL A 86 -9.38 -0.09 -5.91
C VAL A 86 -10.72 -0.33 -6.59
N ALA A 87 -10.76 -0.17 -7.91
CA ALA A 87 -11.97 -0.47 -8.70
C ALA A 87 -12.15 -1.96 -9.01
N THR A 88 -11.10 -2.77 -8.85
CA THR A 88 -11.14 -4.21 -9.16
C THR A 88 -11.83 -5.02 -8.06
N ASP A 89 -12.43 -6.15 -8.43
CA ASP A 89 -13.00 -7.12 -7.49
C ASP A 89 -11.93 -7.96 -6.78
N ALA A 90 -12.34 -8.66 -5.71
CA ALA A 90 -11.48 -9.46 -4.86
C ALA A 90 -10.80 -10.64 -5.59
N ASP A 91 -11.53 -11.34 -6.46
CA ASP A 91 -11.02 -12.52 -7.16
C ASP A 91 -9.90 -12.12 -8.13
N LYS A 92 -10.04 -10.96 -8.79
CA LYS A 92 -9.00 -10.40 -9.65
C LYS A 92 -7.77 -9.95 -8.86
N VAL A 93 -7.93 -9.39 -7.66
CA VAL A 93 -6.77 -9.07 -6.78
C VAL A 93 -5.98 -10.34 -6.47
N GLU A 94 -6.66 -11.41 -6.07
CA GLU A 94 -6.02 -12.68 -5.75
C GLU A 94 -5.36 -13.32 -6.98
N GLY A 95 -6.01 -13.27 -8.14
CA GLY A 95 -5.45 -13.74 -9.40
C GLY A 95 -4.16 -13.01 -9.80
N ILE A 96 -4.13 -11.69 -9.62
CA ILE A 96 -2.92 -10.87 -9.83
C ILE A 96 -1.82 -11.28 -8.85
N ALA A 97 -2.11 -11.35 -7.55
CA ALA A 97 -1.11 -11.71 -6.55
C ALA A 97 -0.54 -13.13 -6.78
N ALA A 98 -1.39 -14.09 -7.12
CA ALA A 98 -0.98 -15.46 -7.45
C ALA A 98 -0.08 -15.51 -8.69
N ARG A 99 -0.40 -14.73 -9.74
CA ARG A 99 0.42 -14.62 -10.96
C ARG A 99 1.81 -14.08 -10.66
N GLU A 100 1.92 -13.13 -9.73
CA GLU A 100 3.21 -12.56 -9.30
C GLU A 100 3.95 -13.41 -8.26
N GLY A 101 3.36 -14.51 -7.78
CA GLY A 101 3.92 -15.31 -6.69
C GLY A 101 4.01 -14.56 -5.36
N TRP A 102 3.11 -13.60 -5.14
CA TRP A 102 3.03 -12.80 -3.92
C TRP A 102 2.06 -13.43 -2.91
N GLN A 103 2.41 -13.38 -1.63
CA GLN A 103 1.52 -13.82 -0.56
C GLN A 103 0.27 -12.94 -0.53
N CYS A 104 -0.90 -13.58 -0.45
CA CYS A 104 -2.20 -12.94 -0.50
C CYS A 104 -3.16 -13.56 0.50
N PHE A 105 -3.83 -12.74 1.32
CA PHE A 105 -4.73 -13.21 2.36
C PHE A 105 -5.99 -12.34 2.48
N ARG A 106 -7.19 -12.94 2.33
CA ARG A 106 -8.43 -12.29 2.75
C ARG A 106 -8.50 -12.28 4.27
N CYS A 107 -8.72 -11.10 4.83
CA CYS A 107 -8.68 -10.89 6.26
C CYS A 107 -9.94 -10.16 6.72
N ASN A 108 -10.61 -10.73 7.73
CA ASN A 108 -11.68 -10.07 8.46
C ASN A 108 -11.08 -9.34 9.68
N ARG A 109 -11.23 -8.01 9.74
CA ARG A 109 -10.77 -7.19 10.87
C ARG A 109 -11.83 -7.01 11.96
N GLY A 110 -13.03 -7.56 11.76
CA GLY A 110 -14.23 -7.37 12.56
C GLY A 110 -15.19 -6.43 11.83
N PRO A 111 -14.96 -5.09 11.87
CA PRO A 111 -15.87 -4.12 11.28
C PRO A 111 -15.70 -3.93 9.77
N PHE A 112 -14.63 -4.46 9.18
CA PHE A 112 -14.37 -4.43 7.74
C PHE A 112 -13.42 -5.55 7.33
N HIS A 113 -13.40 -5.85 6.04
CA HIS A 113 -12.47 -6.79 5.41
C HIS A 113 -11.36 -6.06 4.65
N VAL A 114 -10.24 -6.75 4.47
CA VAL A 114 -9.12 -6.35 3.62
C VAL A 114 -8.57 -7.55 2.86
N ILE A 115 -7.91 -7.32 1.73
CA ILE A 115 -7.03 -8.31 1.11
C ILE A 115 -5.59 -7.87 1.36
N GLU A 116 -4.84 -8.60 2.18
CA GLU A 116 -3.41 -8.35 2.37
C GLU A 116 -2.66 -8.87 1.14
N VAL A 117 -2.05 -7.99 0.36
CA VAL A 117 -1.12 -8.34 -0.72
C VAL A 117 0.29 -7.97 -0.28
N TRP A 118 1.16 -8.97 -0.18
CA TRP A 118 2.57 -8.77 0.19
C TRP A 118 3.40 -8.56 -1.07
N VAL A 119 3.52 -7.30 -1.50
CA VAL A 119 4.31 -6.90 -2.67
C VAL A 119 5.75 -7.39 -2.49
N GLU A 120 6.20 -8.18 -3.48
CA GLU A 120 7.51 -8.82 -3.47
C GLU A 120 7.79 -9.68 -2.22
N ASN A 121 6.73 -10.11 -1.52
CA ASN A 121 6.74 -10.85 -0.27
C ASN A 121 7.37 -10.13 0.92
N GLU A 122 7.45 -8.79 0.90
CA GLU A 122 8.11 -7.99 1.95
C GLU A 122 7.32 -6.76 2.42
N THR A 123 6.52 -6.14 1.55
CA THR A 123 5.72 -4.94 1.88
C THR A 123 4.24 -5.27 1.80
N MET A 124 3.52 -5.16 2.92
CA MET A 124 2.08 -5.37 2.94
C MET A 124 1.33 -4.15 2.40
N VAL A 125 0.42 -4.40 1.46
CA VAL A 125 -0.59 -3.44 0.98
C VAL A 125 -1.96 -4.06 1.23
N GLU A 126 -2.81 -3.36 1.97
CA GLU A 126 -4.20 -3.77 2.15
C GLU A 126 -5.02 -3.27 0.95
N ILE A 127 -5.44 -4.18 0.07
CA ILE A 127 -6.28 -3.85 -1.08
C ILE A 127 -7.74 -3.93 -0.67
N LEU A 128 -8.49 -2.85 -0.94
CA LEU A 128 -9.91 -2.74 -0.65
C LEU A 128 -10.70 -2.67 -1.97
N PRO A 129 -11.21 -3.81 -2.48
CA PRO A 129 -12.25 -3.82 -3.51
C PRO A 129 -13.47 -2.98 -3.09
N PRO A 130 -14.37 -2.60 -4.02
CA PRO A 130 -15.48 -1.69 -3.72
C PRO A 130 -16.31 -2.06 -2.49
N GLU A 131 -16.59 -3.35 -2.29
CA GLU A 131 -17.33 -3.85 -1.12
C GLU A 131 -16.57 -3.61 0.19
N TYR A 132 -15.26 -3.87 0.21
CA TYR A 132 -14.42 -3.74 1.40
C TYR A 132 -14.13 -2.27 1.70
N ALA A 133 -13.96 -1.45 0.66
CA ALA A 133 -13.86 0.00 0.80
C ALA A 133 -15.13 0.60 1.41
N ALA A 134 -16.32 0.10 1.03
CA ALA A 134 -17.58 0.54 1.62
C ALA A 134 -17.67 0.19 3.11
N GLU A 135 -17.26 -1.01 3.52
CA GLU A 135 -17.17 -1.40 4.94
C GLU A 135 -16.19 -0.50 5.71
N TYR A 136 -14.99 -0.30 5.17
CA TYR A 136 -13.97 0.56 5.79
C TYR A 136 -14.48 1.99 5.98
N LEU A 137 -15.10 2.57 4.96
CA LEU A 137 -15.68 3.92 5.02
C LEU A 137 -16.84 3.97 6.01
N ALA A 138 -17.69 2.94 6.07
CA ALA A 138 -18.80 2.87 7.01
C ALA A 138 -18.31 2.80 8.47
N PHE A 139 -17.20 2.11 8.73
CA PHE A 139 -16.56 2.02 10.03
C PHE A 139 -15.84 3.31 10.44
N THR A 140 -15.09 3.92 9.52
CA THR A 140 -14.22 5.08 9.79
C THR A 140 -14.96 6.42 9.79
N ARG A 141 -16.30 6.42 9.69
CA ARG A 141 -17.08 7.65 9.79
C ARG A 141 -16.83 8.36 11.14
N PRO A 142 -16.74 9.69 11.17
CA PRO A 142 -16.45 10.43 12.41
C PRO A 142 -17.42 10.14 13.56
N ASP A 143 -18.71 9.93 13.26
CA ASP A 143 -19.76 9.63 14.24
C ASP A 143 -19.67 8.22 14.83
N LYS A 144 -18.88 7.33 14.22
CA LYS A 144 -18.81 5.91 14.58
C LYS A 144 -17.46 5.51 15.15
N ILE A 145 -16.37 5.95 14.52
CA ILE A 145 -15.04 5.41 14.81
C ILE A 145 -14.61 5.68 16.26
N ALA A 146 -14.82 6.88 16.78
CA ALA A 146 -14.41 7.23 18.14
C ALA A 146 -15.13 6.37 19.20
N ALA A 147 -16.44 6.17 19.04
CA ALA A 147 -17.23 5.32 19.92
C ALA A 147 -16.84 3.85 19.81
N ALA A 148 -16.61 3.36 18.58
CA ALA A 148 -16.18 1.99 18.34
C ALA A 148 -14.80 1.70 18.96
N MET A 149 -13.84 2.63 18.81
CA MET A 149 -12.51 2.48 19.38
C MET A 149 -12.51 2.62 20.91
N ALA A 150 -13.38 3.45 21.49
CA ALA A 150 -13.53 3.56 22.95
C ALA A 150 -14.18 2.32 23.57
N GLY A 151 -15.11 1.66 22.86
CA GLY A 151 -15.77 0.43 23.30
C GLY A 151 -15.00 -0.86 23.00
N ALA A 152 -13.88 -0.78 22.28
CA ALA A 152 -13.08 -1.95 21.92
C ALA A 152 -12.34 -2.49 23.15
N ALA A 153 -12.61 -3.75 23.51
CA ALA A 153 -11.84 -4.43 24.53
C ALA A 153 -10.37 -4.62 24.06
N PRO A 154 -9.37 -4.49 24.95
CA PRO A 154 -8.00 -4.84 24.62
C PRO A 154 -7.93 -6.27 24.08
N GLN A 155 -7.46 -6.43 22.85
CA GLN A 155 -7.23 -7.75 22.27
C GLN A 155 -5.88 -8.29 22.72
N ALA A 156 -5.78 -9.61 22.87
CA ALA A 156 -4.48 -10.27 23.06
C ALA A 156 -3.55 -9.89 21.90
N SER A 157 -2.30 -9.53 22.21
CA SER A 157 -1.35 -9.17 21.17
C SER A 157 -1.12 -10.36 20.24
N ARG A 158 -1.15 -10.13 18.93
CA ARG A 158 -0.73 -11.13 17.93
C ARG A 158 0.80 -11.15 17.76
N GLN A 159 1.54 -10.71 18.77
CA GLN A 159 3.00 -10.71 18.73
C GLN A 159 3.50 -12.16 18.81
N ARG A 160 4.35 -12.53 17.85
CA ARG A 160 5.06 -13.81 17.85
C ARG A 160 6.46 -13.60 18.46
N PRO A 161 7.03 -14.62 19.13
CA PRO A 161 8.44 -14.57 19.50
C PRO A 161 9.32 -14.36 18.26
N ALA A 162 10.43 -13.63 18.44
CA ALA A 162 11.43 -13.38 17.41
C ALA A 162 12.29 -14.63 17.14
#